data_AF-A0A399ZBK6-F1
#
_entry.id   AF-A0A399ZBK6-F1
#
_cell.length_a   1.000
_cell.length_b   1.000
_cell.length_c   1.000
_cell.angle_alpha   90.00
_cell.angle_beta   90.00
_cell.angle_gamma   90.00
#
_symmetry.space_group_name_H-M   'P 1'
#
loop_
_entity.id
_entity.type
_entity.pdbx_description
1 polymer ?
#
loop_
_entity_poly.entity_id
_entity_poly.type
_entity_poly.pdbx_seq_one_letter_code
_entity_poly.pdbx_strand_id
1 'polypeptide(L)'
;MTVHTTVSPPCTRPDAAAFPDLDYDGTAIMPVSARMEGQNVNWACDWSFVIDPNTDKVEPAWTFVKFAISPEGFEARGTQGIALAKQDWERQQLPGEPIYAPPPPAYRPARERMQELFYSQLPDRQRKMKESELDAVAWAQGCGNLGGMAASEIWTAMAESWEFALTDQATPEAALTQAASDVQKALDTFWEQVDSGSA
;
A
#
# COMPACT_ATOMS: atom_id res chain seq x y z
N MET A 1 -8.59 7.24 -30.15
CA MET A 1 -7.60 6.95 -29.09
C MET A 1 -8.40 6.78 -27.81
N THR A 2 -8.80 5.54 -27.53
CA THR A 2 -9.60 5.21 -26.34
C THR A 2 -8.61 4.65 -25.33
N VAL A 3 -8.19 5.48 -24.39
CA VAL A 3 -7.36 5.02 -23.27
C VAL A 3 -8.31 4.29 -22.33
N HIS A 4 -8.28 2.96 -22.36
CA HIS A 4 -8.89 2.16 -21.30
C HIS A 4 -7.99 2.23 -20.06
N THR A 5 -8.02 3.34 -19.34
CA THR A 5 -7.60 3.34 -17.94
C THR A 5 -8.70 2.62 -17.17
N THR A 6 -8.56 1.32 -16.94
CA THR A 6 -9.14 0.72 -15.74
C THR A 6 -8.37 1.31 -14.56
N VAL A 7 -8.75 2.52 -14.17
CA VAL A 7 -8.52 2.99 -12.81
C VAL A 7 -9.37 2.03 -11.98
N SER A 8 -8.77 0.97 -11.43
CA SER A 8 -9.35 0.38 -10.23
C SER A 8 -9.62 1.57 -9.33
N PRO A 9 -10.88 1.82 -8.90
CA PRO A 9 -11.13 2.90 -7.98
C PRO A 9 -10.09 2.71 -6.88
N PRO A 10 -9.35 3.76 -6.47
CA PRO A 10 -8.54 3.61 -5.28
C PRO A 10 -9.49 2.98 -4.27
N CYS A 11 -9.07 1.89 -3.63
CA CYS A 11 -9.76 1.43 -2.44
C CYS A 11 -9.59 2.51 -1.37
N THR A 12 -10.16 3.70 -1.59
CA THR A 12 -10.77 4.51 -0.58
C THR A 12 -11.92 3.65 -0.06
N ARG A 13 -11.55 2.63 0.73
CA ARG A 13 -12.35 2.31 1.90
C ARG A 13 -12.70 3.66 2.52
N PRO A 14 -13.93 3.88 3.01
CA PRO A 14 -14.15 5.01 3.87
C PRO A 14 -13.05 4.93 4.91
N ASP A 15 -12.12 5.88 4.86
CA ASP A 15 -11.20 6.07 5.95
C ASP A 15 -12.10 6.22 7.18
N ALA A 16 -11.67 5.76 8.34
CA ALA A 16 -12.54 5.83 9.51
C ALA A 16 -12.93 7.30 9.87
N ALA A 17 -12.37 8.28 9.15
CA ALA A 17 -12.81 9.67 9.05
C ALA A 17 -14.23 9.88 8.46
N ALA A 18 -14.78 8.90 7.73
CA ALA A 18 -16.19 8.87 7.28
C ALA A 18 -17.20 8.66 8.43
N PHE A 19 -16.71 8.29 9.62
CA PHE A 19 -17.53 8.01 10.79
C PHE A 19 -16.99 8.83 11.99
N PRO A 20 -17.28 10.13 12.06
CA PRO A 20 -16.71 11.03 13.07
C PRO A 20 -17.07 10.62 14.52
N ASP A 21 -18.14 9.86 14.69
CA ASP A 21 -18.62 9.35 15.99
C ASP A 21 -17.92 8.07 16.44
N LEU A 22 -17.12 7.41 15.58
CA LEU A 22 -16.31 6.28 16.01
C LEU A 22 -15.16 6.79 16.89
N ASP A 23 -15.14 6.34 18.13
CA ASP A 23 -14.05 6.61 19.06
C ASP A 23 -12.94 5.57 18.89
N TYR A 24 -11.98 5.88 18.03
CA TYR A 24 -10.82 5.05 17.76
C TYR A 24 -9.56 5.91 17.62
N ASP A 25 -8.44 5.36 18.07
CA ASP A 25 -7.11 5.87 17.78
C ASP A 25 -6.44 4.93 16.76
N GLY A 26 -6.29 5.40 15.52
CA GLY A 26 -5.56 4.64 14.50
C GLY A 26 -4.05 4.73 14.70
N THR A 27 -3.36 3.60 14.60
CA THR A 27 -1.89 3.54 14.64
C THR A 27 -1.39 2.54 13.60
N ALA A 28 -0.23 2.82 13.01
CA ALA A 28 0.48 1.89 12.15
C ALA A 28 1.29 0.85 12.95
N ILE A 29 1.36 0.99 14.27
CA ILE A 29 2.02 0.02 15.16
C ILE A 29 1.09 -1.17 15.39
N MET A 30 1.53 -2.34 14.93
CA MET A 30 0.81 -3.59 15.17
C MET A 30 1.23 -4.19 16.51
N PRO A 31 0.30 -4.85 17.23
CA PRO A 31 0.67 -5.64 18.40
C PRO A 31 1.62 -6.77 17.98
N VAL A 32 2.68 -6.96 18.75
CA VAL A 32 3.68 -8.01 18.53
C VAL A 32 3.66 -9.01 19.66
N SER A 33 4.14 -10.23 19.39
CA SER A 33 4.29 -11.24 20.45
C SER A 33 5.28 -10.74 21.52
N ALA A 34 5.19 -11.27 22.74
CA ALA A 34 6.09 -10.91 23.84
C ALA A 34 7.58 -11.10 23.50
N ARG A 35 7.91 -12.01 22.57
CA ARG A 35 9.30 -12.25 22.11
C ARG A 35 9.83 -11.16 21.19
N MET A 36 8.94 -10.33 20.65
CA MET A 36 9.24 -9.25 19.72
C MET A 36 8.90 -7.88 20.34
N GLU A 37 8.77 -7.82 21.67
CA GLU A 37 8.44 -6.59 22.38
C GLU A 37 9.39 -5.44 21.98
N GLY A 38 8.80 -4.27 21.68
CA GLY A 38 9.54 -3.09 21.23
C GLY A 38 9.94 -3.09 19.76
N GLN A 39 9.63 -4.15 18.99
CA GLN A 39 9.85 -4.17 17.55
C GLN A 39 8.66 -3.60 16.78
N ASN A 40 8.94 -2.79 15.76
CA ASN A 40 7.94 -2.33 14.82
C ASN A 40 7.85 -3.35 13.67
N VAL A 41 6.69 -3.99 13.52
CA VAL A 41 6.42 -4.97 12.47
C VAL A 41 5.22 -4.53 11.67
N ASN A 42 5.45 -4.17 10.42
CA ASN A 42 4.41 -3.84 9.46
C ASN A 42 4.98 -3.96 8.05
N TRP A 43 4.11 -4.14 7.06
CA TRP A 43 4.48 -4.08 5.65
C TRP A 43 3.79 -2.89 4.98
N ALA A 44 4.47 -2.30 4.02
CA ALA A 44 3.95 -1.23 3.19
C ALA A 44 3.80 -1.73 1.75
N CYS A 45 2.58 -1.74 1.27
CA CYS A 45 2.30 -1.98 -0.15
C CYS A 45 2.01 -0.62 -0.80
N ASP A 46 2.63 -0.37 -1.95
CA ASP A 46 2.39 0.83 -2.76
C ASP A 46 2.12 0.42 -4.20
N TRP A 47 1.67 1.35 -5.01
CA TRP A 47 1.50 1.18 -6.44
C TRP A 47 2.82 1.49 -7.17
N SER A 48 3.00 0.88 -8.33
CA SER A 48 4.15 1.12 -9.20
C SER A 48 3.67 1.59 -10.57
N PHE A 49 4.41 2.51 -11.20
CA PHE A 49 4.26 2.80 -12.61
C PHE A 49 5.18 1.89 -13.41
N VAL A 50 4.63 1.21 -14.41
CA VAL A 50 5.39 0.38 -15.36
C VAL A 50 5.21 0.96 -16.75
N ILE A 51 6.32 1.13 -17.47
CA ILE A 51 6.29 1.50 -18.89
C ILE A 51 6.30 0.19 -19.67
N ASP A 52 5.28 -0.02 -20.49
CA ASP A 52 5.20 -1.19 -21.38
C ASP A 52 6.44 -1.24 -22.28
N PRO A 53 7.23 -2.33 -22.28
CA PRO A 53 8.43 -2.43 -23.12
C PRO A 53 8.14 -2.34 -24.62
N ASN A 54 6.90 -2.56 -25.04
CA ASN A 54 6.48 -2.51 -26.44
C ASN A 54 5.93 -1.13 -26.88
N THR A 55 5.90 -0.15 -25.98
CA THR A 55 5.36 1.17 -26.32
C THR A 55 6.32 1.97 -27.21
N ASP A 56 5.77 2.69 -28.19
CA ASP A 56 6.51 3.69 -28.95
C ASP A 56 6.54 5.07 -28.25
N LYS A 57 5.92 5.20 -27.07
CA LYS A 57 5.78 6.45 -26.30
C LYS A 57 6.65 6.49 -25.05
N VAL A 58 7.86 5.92 -25.08
CA VAL A 58 8.76 5.85 -23.91
C VAL A 58 9.01 7.23 -23.29
N GLU A 59 9.39 8.24 -24.08
CA GLU A 59 9.69 9.58 -23.55
C GLU A 59 8.48 10.30 -22.95
N PRO A 60 7.30 10.34 -23.61
CA PRO A 60 6.08 10.83 -22.97
C PRO A 60 5.71 10.07 -21.69
N ALA A 61 5.80 8.74 -21.70
CA ALA A 61 5.49 7.92 -20.52
C ALA A 61 6.45 8.24 -19.37
N TRP A 62 7.75 8.36 -19.65
CA TRP A 62 8.75 8.72 -18.65
C TRP A 62 8.56 10.13 -18.09
N THR A 63 8.16 11.08 -18.94
CA THR A 63 7.80 12.44 -18.51
C THR A 63 6.61 12.41 -17.56
N PHE A 64 5.58 11.63 -17.86
CA PHE A 64 4.44 11.44 -16.98
C PHE A 64 4.83 10.79 -15.65
N VAL A 65 5.61 9.72 -15.67
CA VAL A 65 6.05 9.03 -14.44
C VAL A 65 6.80 9.98 -13.51
N LYS A 66 7.75 10.76 -14.05
CA LYS A 66 8.50 11.76 -13.28
C LYS A 66 7.58 12.78 -12.62
N PHE A 67 6.60 13.30 -13.35
CA PHE A 67 5.59 14.19 -12.78
C PHE A 67 4.74 13.49 -11.72
N ALA A 68 4.22 12.30 -12.00
CA ALA A 68 3.26 11.62 -11.15
C ALA A 68 3.85 11.21 -9.77
N ILE A 69 5.17 11.02 -9.69
CA ILE A 69 5.87 10.73 -8.43
C ILE A 69 6.50 11.98 -7.78
N SER A 70 6.44 13.14 -8.43
CA SER A 70 7.05 14.37 -7.92
C SER A 70 6.18 15.04 -6.85
N PRO A 71 6.75 15.98 -6.07
CA PRO A 71 5.97 16.81 -5.16
C PRO A 71 4.78 17.50 -5.84
N GLU A 72 4.98 18.02 -7.06
CA GLU A 72 3.93 18.70 -7.83
C GLU A 72 2.81 17.74 -8.27
N GLY A 73 3.16 16.51 -8.68
CA GLY A 73 2.15 15.50 -9.03
C GLY A 73 1.33 15.06 -7.82
N PHE A 74 1.97 14.88 -6.66
CA PHE A 74 1.28 14.56 -5.42
C PHE A 74 0.44 15.71 -4.89
N GLU A 75 0.90 16.95 -5.01
CA GLU A 75 0.11 18.14 -4.70
C GLU A 75 -1.14 18.20 -5.57
N ALA A 76 -1.00 18.06 -6.89
CA ALA A 76 -2.14 18.04 -7.82
C ALA A 76 -3.14 16.93 -7.49
N ARG A 77 -2.66 15.72 -7.19
CA ARG A 77 -3.51 14.60 -6.75
C ARG A 77 -4.19 14.89 -5.42
N GLY A 78 -3.49 15.49 -4.46
CA GLY A 78 -4.03 15.87 -3.16
C GLY A 78 -5.17 16.87 -3.30
N THR A 79 -4.97 17.92 -4.09
CA THR A 79 -5.99 18.96 -4.37
C THR A 79 -7.22 18.36 -5.05
N GLN A 80 -7.04 17.53 -6.08
CA GLN A 80 -8.16 16.88 -6.76
C GLN A 80 -8.87 15.89 -5.84
N GLY A 81 -8.14 15.19 -4.99
CA GLY A 81 -8.68 14.23 -4.03
C GLY A 81 -9.62 14.86 -3.01
N ILE A 82 -9.32 16.07 -2.52
CA ILE A 82 -10.24 16.83 -1.65
C ILE A 82 -11.56 17.12 -2.39
N ALA A 83 -11.49 17.56 -3.64
CA ALA A 83 -12.67 17.87 -4.44
C ALA A 83 -13.53 16.61 -4.68
N LEU A 84 -12.90 15.48 -5.00
CA LEU A 84 -13.58 14.20 -5.17
C LEU A 84 -14.19 13.70 -3.85
N ALA A 85 -13.47 13.81 -2.74
CA ALA A 85 -13.98 13.44 -1.42
C ALA A 85 -15.23 14.24 -1.06
N LYS A 86 -15.25 15.55 -1.34
CA LYS A 86 -16.44 16.40 -1.18
C LYS A 86 -17.62 15.92 -2.03
N GLN A 87 -17.38 15.66 -3.31
CA GLN A 87 -18.40 15.17 -4.22
C GLN A 87 -18.99 13.83 -3.77
N ASP A 88 -18.13 12.90 -3.32
CA ASP A 88 -18.56 11.59 -2.83
C ASP A 88 -19.32 11.68 -1.50
N TRP A 89 -18.94 12.60 -0.63
CA TRP A 89 -19.61 12.87 0.64
C TRP A 89 -21.03 13.41 0.43
N GLU A 90 -21.15 14.41 -0.45
CA GLU A 90 -22.44 14.97 -0.88
C GLU A 90 -23.33 13.91 -1.52
N ARG A 91 -22.77 13.10 -2.42
CA ARG A 91 -23.48 11.99 -3.09
C ARG A 91 -24.03 10.96 -2.09
N GLN A 92 -23.26 10.66 -1.05
CA GLN A 92 -23.64 9.70 -0.01
C GLN A 92 -24.49 10.32 1.11
N GLN A 93 -24.72 11.64 1.08
CA GLN A 93 -25.47 12.38 2.11
C GLN A 93 -24.92 12.15 3.53
N LEU A 94 -23.60 12.04 3.65
CA LEU A 94 -22.94 11.82 4.93
C LEU A 94 -23.00 13.10 5.78
N PRO A 95 -23.22 12.99 7.11
CA PRO A 95 -23.22 14.15 8.00
C PRO A 95 -21.79 14.68 8.22
N GLY A 96 -21.65 15.97 8.50
CA GLY A 96 -20.35 16.60 8.81
C GLY A 96 -19.55 17.03 7.59
N GLU A 97 -18.27 17.36 7.80
CA GLU A 97 -17.35 17.80 6.77
C GLU A 97 -16.50 16.64 6.25
N PRO A 98 -16.29 16.52 4.93
CA PRO A 98 -15.45 15.48 4.35
C PRO A 98 -13.99 15.69 4.76
N ILE A 99 -13.41 14.64 5.33
CA ILE A 99 -11.99 14.57 5.61
C ILE A 99 -11.33 13.81 4.46
N TYR A 100 -10.24 14.36 3.94
CA TYR A 100 -9.42 13.69 2.92
C TYR A 100 -7.99 13.56 3.44
N ALA A 101 -7.59 12.32 3.73
CA ALA A 101 -6.27 12.00 4.27
C ALA A 101 -5.51 11.07 3.30
N PRO A 102 -4.88 11.59 2.23
CA PRO A 102 -4.23 10.76 1.22
C PRO A 102 -3.10 9.91 1.83
N PRO A 103 -2.81 8.72 1.27
CA PRO A 103 -1.69 7.90 1.74
C PRO A 103 -0.35 8.63 1.52
N PRO A 104 0.63 8.45 2.44
CA PRO A 104 1.93 9.08 2.32
C PRO A 104 2.74 8.53 1.13
N PRO A 105 3.33 9.40 0.29
CA PRO A 105 4.24 8.97 -0.77
C PRO A 105 5.47 8.23 -0.23
N ALA A 106 5.97 7.24 -0.96
CA ALA A 106 7.28 6.64 -0.69
C ALA A 106 8.44 7.64 -0.94
N TYR A 107 8.33 8.47 -1.98
CA TYR A 107 9.35 9.47 -2.31
C TYR A 107 9.36 10.61 -1.29
N ARG A 108 10.46 10.72 -0.53
CA ARG A 108 10.58 11.61 0.63
C ARG A 108 10.21 13.08 0.34
N PRO A 109 10.73 13.74 -0.72
CA PRO A 109 10.35 15.13 -1.01
C PRO A 109 8.86 15.32 -1.27
N ALA A 110 8.21 14.37 -1.95
CA ALA A 110 6.76 14.42 -2.14
C ALA A 110 6.02 14.23 -0.82
N ARG A 111 6.51 13.34 0.05
CA ARG A 111 5.94 13.11 1.37
C ARG A 111 6.01 14.34 2.28
N GLU A 112 7.16 15.01 2.31
CA GLU A 112 7.33 16.27 3.07
C GLU A 112 6.38 17.35 2.54
N ARG A 113 6.23 17.46 1.21
CA ARG A 113 5.25 18.37 0.59
C ARG A 113 3.81 18.05 0.98
N MET A 114 3.43 16.76 0.98
CA MET A 114 2.10 16.33 1.39
C MET A 114 1.82 16.62 2.87
N GLN A 115 2.84 16.48 3.73
CA GLN A 115 2.73 16.80 5.14
C GLN A 115 2.48 18.28 5.38
N GLU A 116 3.24 19.15 4.70
CA GLU A 116 3.08 20.60 4.77
C GLU A 116 1.68 21.01 4.31
N LEU A 117 1.23 20.51 3.16
CA LEU A 117 0.03 21.00 2.49
C LEU A 117 -1.27 20.35 2.95
N PHE A 118 -1.28 19.05 3.27
CA PHE A 118 -2.53 18.32 3.50
C PHE A 118 -2.62 17.78 4.91
N TYR A 119 -1.57 17.13 5.40
CA TYR A 119 -1.63 16.45 6.71
C TYR A 119 -1.65 17.43 7.88
N SER A 120 -0.99 18.58 7.75
CA SER A 120 -1.02 19.66 8.74
C SER A 120 -2.41 20.25 8.96
N GLN A 121 -3.29 20.18 7.94
CA GLN A 121 -4.65 20.72 7.97
C GLN A 121 -5.68 19.74 8.53
N LEU A 122 -5.28 18.48 8.79
CA LEU A 122 -6.16 17.48 9.35
C LEU A 122 -6.52 17.83 10.81
N PRO A 123 -7.74 17.49 11.27
CA PRO A 123 -8.07 17.56 12.68
C PRO A 123 -7.10 16.72 13.52
N ASP A 124 -6.93 17.09 14.80
CA ASP A 124 -5.88 16.55 15.67
C ASP A 124 -5.80 15.03 15.68
N ARG A 125 -6.94 14.33 15.70
CA ARG A 125 -6.99 12.86 15.67
C ARG A 125 -6.41 12.31 14.37
N GLN A 126 -6.92 12.74 13.22
CA GLN A 126 -6.47 12.27 11.91
C GLN A 126 -5.03 12.69 11.61
N ARG A 127 -4.59 13.85 12.11
CA ARG A 127 -3.19 14.29 12.02
C ARG A 127 -2.27 13.32 12.75
N LYS A 128 -2.58 12.94 14.00
CA LYS A 128 -1.81 11.94 14.77
C LYS A 128 -1.77 10.58 14.09
N MET A 129 -2.89 10.12 13.53
CA MET A 129 -2.94 8.88 12.75
C MET A 129 -2.00 8.97 11.54
N LYS A 130 -2.02 10.09 10.82
CA LYS A 130 -1.18 10.31 9.65
C LYS A 130 0.30 10.42 10.02
N GLU A 131 0.63 11.03 11.15
CA GLU A 131 1.99 11.04 11.70
C GLU A 131 2.50 9.62 11.98
N SER A 132 1.64 8.74 12.52
CA SER A 132 1.97 7.32 12.69
C SER A 132 2.21 6.60 11.35
N GLU A 133 1.41 6.88 10.32
CA GLU A 133 1.64 6.34 8.97
C GLU A 133 2.96 6.86 8.37
N LEU A 134 3.24 8.15 8.50
CA LEU A 134 4.48 8.77 8.01
C LEU A 134 5.73 8.16 8.63
N ASP A 135 5.68 7.92 9.95
CA ASP A 135 6.72 7.20 10.68
C ASP A 135 6.87 5.77 10.14
N ALA A 136 5.74 5.07 9.95
CA ALA A 136 5.75 3.70 9.43
C ALA A 136 6.39 3.55 8.06
N VAL A 137 6.24 4.52 7.14
CA VAL A 137 6.93 4.46 5.83
C VAL A 137 8.45 4.37 5.98
N ALA A 138 9.04 4.81 7.09
CA ALA A 138 10.49 4.75 7.30
C ALA A 138 11.00 3.37 7.73
N TRP A 139 10.16 2.53 8.35
CA TRP A 139 10.58 1.24 8.93
C TRP A 139 9.77 0.02 8.43
N ALA A 140 8.60 0.23 7.84
CA ALA A 140 7.77 -0.83 7.30
C ALA A 140 8.48 -1.51 6.13
N GLN A 141 8.28 -2.83 6.02
CA GLN A 141 8.90 -3.62 4.96
C GLN A 141 8.08 -3.50 3.66
N GLY A 142 8.73 -3.14 2.56
CA GLY A 142 8.05 -3.05 1.27
C GLY A 142 7.54 -4.41 0.80
N CYS A 143 6.25 -4.52 0.45
CA CYS A 143 5.63 -5.77 0.01
C CYS A 143 6.35 -6.40 -1.20
N GLY A 144 6.85 -5.56 -2.11
CA GLY A 144 7.65 -6.01 -3.26
C GLY A 144 9.03 -6.56 -2.88
N ASN A 145 9.63 -6.09 -1.78
CA ASN A 145 10.93 -6.59 -1.31
C ASN A 145 10.81 -7.93 -0.57
N LEU A 146 9.70 -8.12 0.16
CA LEU A 146 9.43 -9.37 0.86
C LEU A 146 9.13 -10.52 -0.11
N GLY A 147 8.43 -10.20 -1.21
CA GLY A 147 8.04 -11.17 -2.22
C GLY A 147 9.06 -11.42 -3.33
N GLY A 148 9.83 -10.41 -3.72
CA GLY A 148 10.78 -10.51 -4.83
C GLY A 148 10.14 -11.09 -6.10
N MET A 149 10.83 -12.04 -6.72
CA MET A 149 10.40 -12.69 -7.97
C MET A 149 9.34 -13.79 -7.76
N ALA A 150 9.14 -14.26 -6.52
CA ALA A 150 8.12 -15.24 -6.14
C ALA A 150 7.04 -14.61 -5.24
N ALA A 151 6.77 -13.31 -5.43
CA ALA A 151 5.92 -12.55 -4.53
C ALA A 151 4.51 -13.13 -4.47
N SER A 152 3.96 -13.52 -5.61
CA SER A 152 2.63 -14.11 -5.70
C SER A 152 2.55 -15.42 -4.90
N GLU A 153 3.55 -16.28 -5.04
CA GLU A 153 3.62 -17.57 -4.35
C GLU A 153 3.81 -17.39 -2.84
N ILE A 154 4.60 -16.40 -2.42
CA ILE A 154 4.75 -16.03 -1.00
C ILE A 154 3.41 -15.63 -0.39
N TRP A 155 2.68 -14.70 -1.02
CA TRP A 155 1.41 -14.22 -0.48
C TRP A 155 0.33 -15.31 -0.46
N THR A 156 0.27 -16.14 -1.50
CA THR A 156 -0.64 -17.29 -1.54
C THR A 156 -0.31 -18.31 -0.46
N ALA A 157 0.96 -18.73 -0.35
CA ALA A 157 1.38 -19.72 0.63
C ALA A 157 1.18 -19.24 2.07
N MET A 158 1.42 -17.95 2.35
CA MET A 158 1.12 -17.36 3.65
C MET A 158 -0.38 -17.39 3.97
N ALA A 159 -1.24 -17.01 3.01
CA ALA A 159 -2.69 -17.02 3.20
C ALA A 159 -3.21 -18.45 3.45
N GLU A 160 -2.79 -19.42 2.63
CA GLU A 160 -3.16 -20.83 2.79
C GLU A 160 -2.66 -21.39 4.13
N SER A 161 -1.44 -21.07 4.54
CA SER A 161 -0.90 -21.54 5.83
C SER A 161 -1.73 -21.04 7.02
N TRP A 162 -2.20 -19.80 6.95
CA TRP A 162 -3.08 -19.21 7.95
C TRP A 162 -4.43 -19.94 7.98
N GLU A 163 -5.03 -20.19 6.80
CA GLU A 163 -6.29 -20.91 6.69
C GLU A 163 -6.20 -22.35 7.20
N PHE A 164 -5.13 -23.08 6.86
CA PHE A 164 -4.92 -24.45 7.32
C PHE A 164 -4.72 -24.52 8.83
N ALA A 165 -4.00 -23.56 9.41
CA ALA A 165 -3.82 -23.47 10.85
C ALA A 165 -5.14 -23.12 11.58
N LEU A 166 -5.95 -22.22 11.03
CA LEU A 166 -7.23 -21.83 11.62
C LEU A 166 -8.31 -22.92 11.51
N THR A 167 -8.22 -23.77 10.50
CA THR A 167 -9.21 -24.83 10.24
C THR A 167 -8.76 -26.21 10.74
N ASP A 168 -7.70 -26.25 11.56
CA ASP A 168 -7.10 -27.48 12.11
C ASP A 168 -6.70 -28.53 11.07
N GLN A 169 -6.52 -28.13 9.80
CA GLN A 169 -6.04 -29.02 8.72
C GLN A 169 -4.54 -29.32 8.87
N ALA A 170 -3.78 -28.39 9.46
CA ALA A 170 -2.39 -28.56 9.85
C ALA A 170 -2.09 -27.76 11.12
N THR A 171 -1.06 -28.14 11.87
CA THR A 171 -0.58 -27.29 12.96
C THR A 171 0.04 -26.01 12.38
N PRO A 172 0.07 -24.89 13.13
CA PRO A 172 0.72 -23.66 12.65
C PRO A 172 2.17 -23.88 12.19
N GLU A 173 2.93 -24.71 12.91
CA GLU A 173 4.31 -25.06 12.55
C GLU A 173 4.38 -25.83 11.22
N ALA A 174 3.52 -26.83 11.05
CA ALA A 174 3.48 -27.62 9.81
C ALA A 174 3.04 -26.76 8.61
N ALA A 175 2.00 -25.92 8.80
CA ALA A 175 1.50 -25.03 7.78
C ALA A 175 2.55 -24.01 7.31
N LEU A 176 3.27 -23.38 8.26
CA LEU A 176 4.35 -22.45 7.94
C LEU A 176 5.56 -23.15 7.29
N THR A 177 5.90 -24.36 7.74
CA THR A 177 6.99 -25.14 7.14
C THR A 177 6.67 -25.49 5.68
N GLN A 178 5.42 -25.88 5.41
CA GLN A 178 4.95 -26.15 4.05
C GLN A 178 5.01 -24.90 3.19
N ALA A 179 4.50 -23.76 3.68
CA ALA A 179 4.56 -22.49 2.97
C ALA A 179 5.99 -22.07 2.63
N ALA A 180 6.93 -22.19 3.58
CA ALA A 180 8.34 -21.88 3.34
C ALA A 180 8.94 -22.79 2.24
N SER A 181 8.60 -24.08 2.25
CA SER A 181 9.01 -25.02 1.21
C SER A 181 8.47 -24.62 -0.17
N ASP A 182 7.19 -24.24 -0.26
CA ASP A 182 6.57 -23.92 -1.54
C ASP A 182 7.09 -22.61 -2.15
N VAL A 183 7.36 -21.62 -1.29
CA VAL A 183 8.07 -20.40 -1.67
C VAL A 183 9.47 -20.71 -2.19
N GLN A 184 10.23 -21.57 -1.49
CA GLN A 184 11.57 -21.91 -1.94
C GLN A 184 11.56 -22.61 -3.31
N LYS A 185 10.64 -23.53 -3.54
CA LYS A 185 10.48 -24.18 -4.86
C LYS A 185 10.17 -23.17 -5.96
N ALA A 186 9.33 -22.18 -5.68
CA ALA A 186 9.01 -21.13 -6.65
C ALA A 186 10.25 -20.29 -7.00
N LEU A 187 11.04 -19.93 -5.99
CA LEU A 187 12.31 -19.22 -6.19
C LEU A 187 13.32 -20.07 -6.98
N ASP A 188 13.47 -21.35 -6.64
CA ASP A 188 14.38 -22.26 -7.34
C ASP A 188 13.97 -22.39 -8.82
N THR A 189 12.67 -22.60 -9.08
CA THR A 189 12.13 -22.67 -10.45
C THR A 189 12.38 -21.37 -11.23
N PHE A 190 12.19 -20.22 -10.60
CA PHE A 190 12.46 -18.93 -11.21
C PHE A 190 13.93 -18.80 -11.60
N TRP A 191 14.87 -19.14 -10.70
CA TRP A 191 16.30 -19.05 -11.00
C TRP A 191 16.74 -20.03 -12.09
N GLU A 192 16.19 -21.24 -12.10
CA GLU A 192 16.42 -22.19 -13.19
C GLU A 192 16.00 -21.60 -14.55
N GLN A 193 14.84 -20.93 -14.62
CA GLN A 193 14.37 -20.27 -15.84
C GLN A 193 15.27 -19.12 -16.30
N VAL A 194 15.78 -18.33 -15.34
CA VAL A 194 16.74 -17.25 -15.63
C VAL A 194 18.03 -17.83 -16.20
N ASP A 195 18.58 -18.86 -15.55
CA ASP A 195 19.82 -19.51 -15.97
C ASP A 195 19.69 -20.19 -17.33
N SER A 196 18.51 -20.73 -17.67
CA SER A 196 18.22 -21.30 -18.98
C SER A 196 17.81 -20.28 -20.05
N GLY A 197 17.66 -19.00 -19.69
CA GLY A 197 17.23 -17.93 -20.61
C GLY A 197 15.78 -18.04 -21.07
N SER A 198 14.92 -18.68 -20.28
CA SER A 198 13.50 -18.88 -20.55
C SER A 198 12.57 -18.09 -19.63
N ALA A 199 13.13 -17.24 -18.77
CA ALA A 199 12.41 -16.30 -17.92
C ALA A 199 11.93 -15.06 -18.69
#